data_AF-A0A847B791-F1
#
_entry.id   AF-A0A847B791-F1
#
_cell.length_a   1.000
_cell.length_b   1.000
_cell.length_c   1.000
_cell.angle_alpha   90.00
_cell.angle_beta   90.00
_cell.angle_gamma   90.00
#
_symmetry.space_group_name_H-M   'P 1'
#
loop_
_entity.id
_entity.type
_entity.pdbx_description
1 polymer ?
#
loop_
_entity_poly.entity_id
_entity_poly.type
_entity_poly.pdbx_seq_one_letter_code
_entity_poly.pdbx_strand_id
1 'polypeptide(L)'
;QLYQRIENRVEEMFLDGLIDEVKNLLKRYNLSLTAKEAIGYKETIQYLEGKMSLEETKTSIKKRTRNYAKRQITFFKHQFVSEEFKSVEDLEMKIENWRKDNGQ
;
A
#
# COMPACT_ATOMS: atom_id res chain seq x y z
N GLN A 1 11.50 -10.71 1.82
CA GLN A 1 10.20 -11.03 1.19
C GLN A 1 9.30 -9.81 1.00
N LEU A 2 8.99 -9.04 2.05
CA LEU A 2 8.10 -7.86 1.94
C LEU A 2 8.55 -6.80 0.91
N TYR A 3 9.83 -6.42 0.92
CA TYR A 3 10.31 -5.39 -0.02
C TYR A 3 10.24 -5.84 -1.47
N GLN A 4 10.53 -7.11 -1.77
CA GLN A 4 10.39 -7.65 -3.13
C GLN A 4 8.93 -7.62 -3.59
N ARG A 5 7.99 -7.95 -2.71
CA ARG A 5 6.55 -7.84 -3.02
C ARG A 5 6.14 -6.40 -3.32
N ILE A 6 6.69 -5.43 -2.59
CA ILE A 6 6.44 -4.00 -2.84
C ILE A 6 7.00 -3.59 -4.21
N GLU A 7 8.23 -4.02 -4.54
CA GLU A 7 8.84 -3.76 -5.84
C GLU A 7 7.95 -4.26 -6.99
N ASN A 8 7.57 -5.55 -6.94
CA ASN A 8 6.75 -6.17 -7.97
C ASN A 8 5.37 -5.52 -8.08
N ARG A 9 4.70 -5.26 -6.94
CA ARG A 9 3.39 -4.60 -6.93
C ARG A 9 3.45 -3.23 -7.60
N VAL A 10 4.51 -2.46 -7.40
CA VAL A 10 4.62 -1.14 -8.05
C VAL A 10 4.74 -1.32 -9.56
N GLU A 11 5.54 -2.27 -10.04
CA GLU A 11 5.60 -2.55 -11.48
C GLU A 11 4.24 -2.96 -12.05
N GLU A 12 3.54 -3.87 -11.36
CA GLU A 12 2.18 -4.30 -11.71
C GLU A 12 1.21 -3.12 -11.79
N MET A 13 1.23 -2.20 -10.82
CA MET A 13 0.38 -0.99 -10.86
C MET A 13 0.60 -0.16 -12.14
N PHE A 14 1.84 -0.02 -12.62
CA PHE A 14 2.10 0.69 -13.87
C PHE A 14 1.66 -0.09 -15.10
N LEU A 15 1.85 -1.42 -15.10
CA LEU A 15 1.38 -2.29 -16.18
C LEU A 15 -0.16 -2.31 -16.27
N ASP A 16 -0.84 -2.25 -15.13
CA ASP A 16 -2.31 -2.21 -15.01
C ASP A 16 -2.92 -0.83 -15.33
N GLY A 17 -2.09 0.17 -15.67
CA GLY A 17 -2.56 1.46 -16.16
C GLY A 17 -2.75 2.55 -15.10
N LEU A 18 -1.96 2.56 -14.01
CA LEU A 18 -1.98 3.63 -13.00
C LEU A 18 -1.91 5.04 -13.60
N ILE A 19 -1.09 5.25 -14.64
CA ILE A 19 -0.95 6.56 -15.30
C ILE A 19 -2.29 7.00 -15.91
N ASP A 20 -2.96 6.09 -16.61
CA ASP A 20 -4.25 6.36 -17.24
C ASP A 20 -5.36 6.56 -16.20
N GLU A 21 -5.36 5.78 -15.12
CA GLU A 21 -6.26 5.97 -13.98
C GLU A 21 -6.14 7.40 -13.43
N VAL A 22 -4.93 7.82 -13.06
CA VAL A 22 -4.69 9.14 -12.47
C VAL A 22 -5.04 10.26 -13.45
N LYS A 23 -4.64 10.14 -14.72
CA LYS A 23 -4.96 11.10 -15.77
C LYS A 23 -6.48 11.26 -15.95
N ASN A 24 -7.22 10.16 -15.98
CA ASN A 24 -8.67 10.16 -16.10
C ASN A 24 -9.34 10.78 -14.88
N LEU A 25 -8.86 10.49 -13.67
CA LEU A 25 -9.38 11.06 -12.43
C LEU A 25 -9.19 12.58 -12.36
N LEU A 26 -8.01 13.08 -12.73
CA LEU A 26 -7.75 14.53 -12.79
C LEU A 26 -8.64 15.26 -13.81
N LYS A 27 -8.99 14.58 -14.91
CA LYS A 27 -9.88 15.14 -15.94
C LYS A 27 -11.34 15.18 -15.48
N ARG A 28 -11.79 14.15 -14.75
CA ARG A 28 -13.20 14.00 -14.34
C ARG A 28 -13.53 14.72 -13.04
N TYR A 29 -12.56 14.84 -12.13
CA TYR A 29 -12.81 15.27 -10.76
C TYR A 29 -11.77 16.28 -10.29
N ASN A 30 -12.22 17.24 -9.47
CA ASN A 30 -11.30 18.02 -8.66
C ASN A 30 -10.95 17.23 -7.39
N LEU A 31 -9.89 16.42 -7.49
CA LEU A 31 -9.45 15.57 -6.38
C LEU A 31 -9.15 16.41 -5.12
N SER A 32 -9.58 15.90 -3.96
CA SER A 32 -9.26 16.51 -2.67
C SER A 32 -7.75 16.50 -2.42
N LEU A 33 -7.28 17.35 -1.52
CA LEU A 33 -5.86 17.39 -1.14
C LEU A 33 -5.38 16.02 -0.66
N THR A 34 -6.17 15.34 0.17
CA THR A 34 -5.85 14.00 0.69
C THR A 34 -5.71 12.97 -0.43
N ALA A 35 -6.61 12.99 -1.42
CA ALA A 35 -6.54 12.07 -2.56
C ALA A 35 -5.29 12.32 -3.42
N LYS A 36 -4.94 13.59 -3.65
CA LYS A 36 -3.72 13.97 -4.38
C LYS A 36 -2.44 13.57 -3.66
N GLU A 37 -2.46 13.52 -2.33
CA GLU A 37 -1.30 13.18 -1.51
C GLU A 37 -1.07 11.68 -1.31
N ALA A 38 -2.01 10.83 -1.74
CA ALA A 38 -1.90 9.39 -1.65
C ALA A 38 -0.65 8.87 -2.40
N ILE A 39 0.00 7.85 -1.81
CA ILE A 39 1.19 7.21 -2.40
C ILE A 39 0.77 6.53 -3.72
N GLY A 40 1.52 6.79 -4.78
CA GLY A 40 1.18 6.36 -6.14
C GLY A 40 0.50 7.47 -6.94
N TYR A 41 -0.39 8.22 -6.31
CA TYR A 41 -1.12 9.30 -6.97
C TYR A 41 -0.27 10.56 -7.05
N LYS A 42 0.31 11.00 -5.94
CA LYS A 42 1.16 12.19 -5.88
C LYS A 42 2.30 12.14 -6.89
N GLU A 43 3.01 11.02 -6.91
CA GLU A 43 4.16 10.80 -7.78
C GLU A 43 3.74 10.72 -9.26
N THR A 44 2.61 10.06 -9.54
CA THR A 44 2.08 10.00 -10.91
C THR A 44 1.60 11.36 -11.39
N ILE A 45 1.01 12.19 -10.51
CA ILE A 45 0.67 13.59 -10.82
C ILE A 45 1.95 14.37 -11.17
N GLN A 46 3.01 14.26 -10.36
CA GLN A 46 4.29 14.93 -10.64
C GLN A 46 4.93 14.48 -11.96
N TYR A 47 4.82 13.20 -12.30
CA TYR A 47 5.21 12.68 -13.61
C TYR A 47 4.39 13.31 -14.75
N LEU A 48 3.06 13.35 -14.61
CA LEU A 48 2.16 13.96 -15.60
C LEU A 48 2.40 15.47 -15.78
N GLU A 49 2.88 16.15 -14.74
CA GLU A 49 3.29 17.56 -14.77
C GLU A 49 4.71 17.77 -15.32
N GLY A 50 5.42 16.70 -15.72
CA GLY A 50 6.78 16.76 -16.25
C GLY A 50 7.87 17.07 -15.21
N LYS A 51 7.56 16.94 -13.91
CA LYS A 51 8.50 17.23 -12.81
C LYS A 51 9.40 16.05 -12.44
N MET A 52 9.06 14.85 -12.90
CA MET A 52 9.79 13.61 -12.64
C MET A 52 9.75 12.71 -13.87
N SER A 53 10.80 11.92 -14.08
CA SER A 53 10.78 10.82 -15.05
C SER A 53 9.97 9.62 -14.52
N LEU A 54 9.59 8.70 -15.42
CA LEU A 54 8.85 7.49 -15.04
C LEU A 54 9.63 6.63 -14.03
N GLU A 55 10.94 6.49 -14.23
CA GLU A 55 11.81 5.70 -13.35
C GLU A 55 11.97 6.34 -11.96
N GLU A 56 12.11 7.67 -11.89
CA GLU A 56 12.12 8.39 -10.61
C GLU A 56 10.79 8.24 -9.88
N THR A 57 9.67 8.30 -10.61
CA THR A 57 8.33 8.12 -10.08
C THR A 57 8.16 6.73 -9.49
N LYS A 58 8.50 5.67 -10.23
CA LYS A 58 8.48 4.28 -9.73
C LYS A 58 9.35 4.13 -8.48
N THR A 59 10.57 4.65 -8.52
CA THR A 59 11.52 4.60 -7.39
C THR A 59 10.98 5.31 -6.15
N SER A 60 10.35 6.48 -6.34
CA SER A 60 9.74 7.26 -5.27
C SER A 60 8.56 6.52 -4.63
N ILE A 61 7.65 5.95 -5.44
CA ILE A 61 6.52 5.15 -4.96
C ILE A 61 7.03 3.94 -4.16
N LYS A 62 8.00 3.19 -4.69
CA LYS A 62 8.61 2.03 -4.01
C LYS A 62 9.18 2.42 -2.64
N LYS A 63 9.94 3.52 -2.58
CA LYS A 63 10.51 4.04 -1.33
C LYS A 63 9.43 4.47 -0.33
N ARG A 64 8.42 5.22 -0.78
CA ARG A 64 7.34 5.71 0.10
C ARG A 64 6.48 4.55 0.61
N THR A 65 6.19 3.55 -0.23
CA THR A 65 5.47 2.34 0.15
C THR A 65 6.24 1.52 1.18
N ARG A 66 7.56 1.34 1.04
CA ARG A 66 8.40 0.69 2.07
C ARG A 66 8.33 1.42 3.42
N ASN A 67 8.47 2.74 3.39
CA ASN A 67 8.40 3.56 4.60
C ASN A 67 7.03 3.49 5.26
N TYR A 68 5.96 3.47 4.45
CA TYR A 68 4.60 3.31 4.94
C TYR A 68 4.39 1.92 5.57
N ALA A 69 4.83 0.85 4.91
CA ALA A 69 4.76 -0.50 5.46
C ALA A 69 5.53 -0.63 6.78
N LYS A 70 6.73 -0.04 6.88
CA LYS A 70 7.49 0.01 8.13
C LYS A 70 6.71 0.73 9.24
N ARG A 71 6.12 1.90 8.95
CA ARG A 71 5.29 2.64 9.92
C ARG A 71 4.07 1.83 10.37
N GLN A 72 3.40 1.14 9.45
CA GLN A 72 2.27 0.26 9.77
C GLN A 72 2.72 -0.85 10.73
N ILE A 73 3.80 -1.57 10.41
CA ILE A 73 4.35 -2.62 11.28
C ILE A 73 4.69 -2.06 12.67
N THR A 74 5.37 -0.91 12.73
CA THR A 74 5.70 -0.28 14.01
C THR A 74 4.44 0.11 14.79
N PHE A 75 3.44 0.71 14.15
CA PHE A 75 2.19 1.09 14.79
C PHE A 75 1.48 -0.15 15.37
N PHE A 76 1.32 -1.21 14.58
CA PHE A 76 0.66 -2.43 15.04
C PHE A 76 1.37 -3.07 16.24
N LYS A 77 2.71 -3.14 16.21
CA LYS A 77 3.50 -3.70 17.32
C LYS A 77 3.36 -2.94 18.64
N HIS A 78 3.05 -1.65 18.61
CA HIS A 78 2.99 -0.83 19.82
C HIS A 78 1.56 -0.55 20.30
N GLN A 79 0.58 -0.57 19.40
CA GLN A 79 -0.81 -0.21 19.74
C GLN A 79 -1.69 -1.41 20.06
N PHE A 80 -1.29 -2.62 19.66
CA PHE A 80 -2.09 -3.82 19.84
C PHE A 80 -1.26 -4.95 20.44
N VAL A 81 -1.90 -5.76 21.27
CA VAL A 81 -1.40 -7.09 21.61
C VAL A 81 -1.64 -7.94 20.36
N SER A 82 -0.58 -8.17 19.58
CA SER A 82 -0.64 -8.99 18.38
C SER A 82 -0.08 -10.38 18.66
N GLU A 83 -0.83 -11.41 18.29
CA GLU A 83 -0.31 -12.77 18.22
C GLU A 83 0.13 -13.07 16.79
N GLU A 84 1.38 -13.51 16.61
CA GLU A 84 1.86 -13.91 15.28
C GLU A 84 1.30 -15.29 14.89
N PHE A 85 0.99 -15.46 13.62
CA PHE A 85 0.58 -16.73 13.02
C PHE A 85 1.52 -17.09 11.86
N LYS A 86 1.76 -18.38 11.68
CA LYS A 86 2.75 -18.91 10.73
C LYS A 86 2.15 -19.24 9.38
N SER A 87 0.84 -19.50 9.33
CA SER A 87 0.10 -19.81 8.11
C SER A 87 -1.37 -19.39 8.24
N VAL A 88 -2.12 -19.50 7.14
CA VAL A 88 -3.57 -19.22 7.16
C VAL A 88 -4.28 -20.26 8.04
N GLU A 89 -3.86 -21.51 7.98
CA GLU A 89 -4.42 -22.60 8.77
C GLU A 89 -4.14 -22.41 10.27
N ASP A 90 -2.94 -21.93 10.63
CA ASP A 90 -2.60 -21.55 12.02
C ASP A 90 -3.48 -20.40 12.51
N LEU A 91 -3.71 -19.39 11.67
CA LEU A 91 -4.61 -18.28 11.98
C LEU A 91 -6.06 -18.75 12.20
N GLU A 92 -6.58 -19.59 11.30
CA GLU A 92 -7.94 -20.14 11.40
C GLU A 92 -8.13 -20.94 12.70
N MET A 93 -7.14 -21.77 13.04
CA MET A 93 -7.15 -22.54 14.29
C MET A 93 -7.17 -21.63 15.52
N LYS A 94 -6.35 -20.56 15.54
CA LYS A 94 -6.32 -19.60 16.64
C LYS A 94 -7.63 -18.85 16.79
N ILE A 95 -8.23 -18.43 15.68
CA ILE A 95 -9.55 -17.77 15.67
C ILE A 95 -10.61 -18.73 16.25
N GLU A 96 -10.59 -19.99 15.82
CA GLU A 96 -11.55 -20.99 16.29
C GLU A 96 -11.41 -21.28 17.80
N ASN A 97 -10.17 -21.41 18.30
CA ASN A 97 -9.92 -21.58 19.72
C ASN A 97 -10.36 -20.35 20.53
N TRP A 98 -10.05 -19.15 20.04
CA TRP A 98 -10.49 -17.91 20.68
C TRP A 98 -12.02 -17.82 20.76
N ARG A 99 -12.76 -18.23 19.71
CA ARG A 99 -14.23 -18.25 19.72
C ARG A 99 -14.77 -19.20 20.80
N LYS A 100 -14.23 -20.42 20.88
CA LYS A 100 -14.60 -21.41 21.89
C LYS A 100 -14.37 -20.91 23.32
N ASP A 101 -13.22 -20.29 23.58
CA ASP A 101 -12.86 -19.74 24.88
C ASP A 101 -13.75 -18.55 25.30
N ASN A 102 -14.33 -17.83 24.32
CA ASN A 102 -15.18 -16.66 24.55
C ASN A 102 -16.68 -16.92 24.30
N GLY A 103 -17.08 -18.18 24.13
CA GLY A 103 -18.48 -18.60 24.01
C GLY A 103 -19.20 -18.10 22.75
N GLN A 104 -18.48 -17.92 21.64
CA GLN A 104 -19.03 -17.59 20.31
C GLN A 104 -19.08 -18.80 19.39
#